data_AF-A0AAI9VFG3-F1
#
_entry.id   AF-A0AAI9VFG3-F1
#
_cell.length_a   1.000
_cell.length_b   1.000
_cell.length_c   1.000
_cell.angle_alpha   90.00
_cell.angle_beta   90.00
_cell.angle_gamma   90.00
#
_symmetry.space_group_name_H-M   'P 1'
#
loop_
_entity.id
_entity.type
_entity.pdbx_description
1 polymer ?
#
loop_
_entity_poly.entity_id
_entity_poly.type
_entity_poly.pdbx_seq_one_letter_code
_entity_poly.pdbx_strand_id
1 'polypeptide(L)'
;MSTEFPLQQHRAGGGHPSGERKGIQEKLDESLLGHLSQLFNKYATTKNTWTRDQISIFMQHVQVEDPNGLAGYLIDKDELDLFELIKYITSPCGNVLEIAAPQDLSWPLSSYFISSSHNTYLTGNQLSSDSSADAYRDVLLRGCRCIEIDVWDGEERYKPGFNPDGENENGTNNAPTKLSRRDKLGIKVGRWIMNKFDPVDPEGRTADDRLSDIIGAEPRVLHGFTLTKEILFREVCQVVREYAFVTSDLPLIYRREASS
;
A
#
# COMPACT_ATOMS: atom_id res chain seq x y z
N MET A 1 -7.95 14.46 -25.89
CA MET A 1 -7.34 14.76 -24.59
C MET A 1 -7.09 13.42 -23.93
N SER A 2 -5.83 13.03 -23.75
CA SER A 2 -5.46 11.76 -23.12
C SER A 2 -5.83 11.80 -21.65
N THR A 3 -6.73 10.92 -21.23
CA THR A 3 -7.01 10.65 -19.82
C THR A 3 -6.39 9.28 -19.49
N GLU A 4 -5.07 9.25 -19.35
CA GLU A 4 -4.39 8.12 -18.73
C GLU A 4 -4.61 8.18 -17.22
N PHE A 5 -5.21 7.14 -16.66
CA PHE A 5 -5.30 6.93 -15.22
C PHE A 5 -4.19 5.97 -14.80
N PRO A 6 -3.35 6.32 -13.80
CA PRO A 6 -2.23 5.47 -13.42
C PRO A 6 -2.69 4.27 -12.59
N LEU A 7 -2.31 3.06 -13.01
CA LEU A 7 -2.75 1.79 -12.41
C LEU A 7 -1.61 1.04 -11.72
N GLN A 8 -1.72 0.89 -10.40
CA GLN A 8 -0.90 -0.02 -9.58
C GLN A 8 -1.65 -1.29 -9.20
N GLN A 9 -0.89 -2.38 -9.09
CA GLN A 9 -1.33 -3.78 -9.05
C GLN A 9 -1.36 -4.29 -7.59
N HIS A 10 -2.45 -4.92 -7.12
CA HIS A 10 -2.52 -5.48 -5.76
C HIS A 10 -3.03 -6.93 -5.68
N ARG A 11 -2.38 -7.70 -4.79
CA ARG A 11 -2.84 -8.96 -4.20
C ARG A 11 -3.66 -8.68 -2.91
N ALA A 12 -4.20 -9.73 -2.30
CA ALA A 12 -5.39 -9.71 -1.43
C ALA A 12 -5.30 -8.91 -0.11
N GLY A 13 -6.42 -8.26 0.23
CA GLY A 13 -6.73 -7.64 1.54
C GLY A 13 -7.09 -6.16 1.40
N GLY A 14 -8.38 -5.83 1.47
CA GLY A 14 -8.91 -4.46 1.35
C GLY A 14 -9.11 -4.00 -0.10
N GLY A 15 -10.02 -4.63 -0.83
CA GLY A 15 -10.35 -4.23 -2.19
C GLY A 15 -11.21 -2.98 -2.20
N HIS A 16 -10.66 -1.84 -2.60
CA HIS A 16 -11.47 -0.76 -3.14
C HIS A 16 -11.98 -1.22 -4.54
N PRO A 17 -13.30 -1.16 -4.84
CA PRO A 17 -13.89 -1.64 -6.10
C PRO A 17 -13.37 -1.01 -7.38
N SER A 18 -12.71 0.15 -7.28
CA SER A 18 -12.45 1.05 -8.41
C SER A 18 -11.04 0.96 -9.01
N GLY A 19 -10.17 0.08 -8.51
CA GLY A 19 -8.85 -0.14 -9.11
C GLY A 19 -8.87 -1.25 -10.17
N GLU A 20 -8.51 -0.95 -11.42
CA GLU A 20 -8.33 -1.99 -12.44
C GLU A 20 -7.28 -3.02 -12.00
N ARG A 21 -7.66 -4.30 -12.07
CA ARG A 21 -6.80 -5.43 -11.73
C ARG A 21 -5.89 -5.76 -12.92
N LYS A 22 -4.64 -5.30 -12.92
CA LYS A 22 -3.64 -5.74 -13.91
C LYS A 22 -3.39 -7.25 -13.81
N GLY A 23 -3.74 -7.98 -14.87
CA GLY A 23 -3.48 -9.42 -15.04
C GLY A 23 -4.71 -10.27 -15.38
N ILE A 24 -5.92 -9.71 -15.30
CA ILE A 24 -7.10 -10.31 -15.94
C ILE A 24 -7.03 -9.89 -17.41
N GLN A 25 -7.05 -10.84 -18.33
CA GLN A 25 -7.13 -10.51 -19.75
C GLN A 25 -8.33 -9.58 -19.96
N GLU A 26 -8.14 -8.42 -20.61
CA GLU A 26 -9.20 -7.57 -21.17
C GLU A 26 -9.92 -8.26 -22.34
N LYS A 27 -10.01 -9.58 -22.29
CA LYS A 27 -10.75 -10.38 -23.24
C LYS A 27 -11.95 -10.88 -22.48
N LEU A 28 -13.11 -10.51 -23.00
CA LEU A 28 -14.33 -11.17 -22.58
C LEU A 28 -14.15 -12.66 -22.85
N ASP A 29 -14.33 -13.48 -21.82
CA ASP A 29 -14.23 -14.93 -21.95
C ASP A 29 -15.17 -15.42 -23.07
N GLU A 30 -14.71 -16.35 -23.91
CA GLU A 30 -15.48 -16.81 -25.06
C GLU A 30 -16.83 -17.43 -24.65
N SER A 31 -16.90 -18.07 -23.47
CA SER A 31 -18.16 -18.60 -22.94
C SER A 31 -19.11 -17.47 -22.53
N LEU A 32 -18.59 -16.42 -21.91
CA LEU A 32 -19.39 -15.23 -21.56
C LEU A 32 -19.89 -14.53 -22.82
N LEU A 33 -19.02 -14.35 -23.82
CA LEU A 33 -19.39 -13.77 -25.12
C LEU A 33 -20.46 -14.61 -25.82
N GLY A 34 -20.33 -15.94 -25.78
CA GLY A 34 -21.31 -16.88 -26.30
C GLY A 34 -22.67 -16.74 -25.61
N HIS A 35 -22.69 -16.63 -24.28
CA HIS A 35 -23.92 -16.40 -23.52
C HIS A 35 -24.55 -15.04 -23.85
N LEU A 36 -23.77 -13.96 -23.90
CA LEU A 36 -24.28 -12.63 -24.27
C LEU A 36 -24.84 -12.61 -25.69
N SER A 37 -24.17 -13.28 -26.63
CA SER A 37 -24.64 -13.39 -28.01
C SER A 37 -25.96 -14.15 -28.09
N GLN A 38 -26.09 -15.27 -27.36
CA GLN A 38 -27.35 -16.02 -27.29
C GLN A 38 -28.49 -15.20 -26.66
N LEU A 39 -28.19 -14.49 -25.56
CA LEU A 39 -29.15 -13.61 -24.90
C LEU A 39 -29.62 -12.48 -25.83
N PHE A 40 -28.69 -11.81 -26.50
CA PHE A 40 -28.99 -10.75 -27.46
C PHE A 40 -29.87 -11.27 -28.60
N ASN A 41 -29.45 -12.37 -29.25
CA ASN A 41 -30.13 -12.95 -30.40
C ASN A 41 -31.54 -13.46 -30.07
N LYS A 42 -31.80 -13.85 -28.82
CA LYS A 42 -33.13 -14.28 -28.37
C LYS A 42 -34.19 -13.17 -28.52
N TYR A 43 -33.80 -11.92 -28.38
CA TYR A 43 -34.70 -10.77 -28.46
C TYR A 43 -34.42 -9.85 -29.65
N ALA A 44 -33.36 -10.10 -30.43
CA ALA A 44 -33.02 -9.30 -31.60
C ALA A 44 -34.11 -9.37 -32.68
N THR A 45 -34.34 -8.23 -33.31
CA THR A 45 -35.18 -8.13 -34.50
C THR A 45 -34.49 -8.75 -35.71
N THR A 46 -35.19 -8.78 -36.85
CA THR A 46 -34.62 -9.23 -38.14
C THR A 46 -33.44 -8.39 -38.62
N LYS A 47 -33.21 -7.20 -38.05
CA LYS A 47 -32.06 -6.34 -38.33
C LYS A 47 -30.84 -6.63 -37.44
N ASN A 48 -30.90 -7.63 -36.56
CA ASN A 48 -29.91 -7.90 -35.52
C ASN A 48 -29.73 -6.74 -34.53
N THR A 49 -30.82 -6.05 -34.20
CA THR A 49 -30.86 -4.96 -33.21
C THR A 49 -32.01 -5.16 -32.23
N TRP A 50 -31.88 -4.66 -31.01
CA TRP A 50 -33.00 -4.44 -30.10
C TRP A 50 -33.68 -3.10 -30.41
N THR A 51 -35.00 -3.03 -30.31
CA THR A 51 -35.76 -1.78 -30.48
C THR A 51 -35.72 -0.92 -29.21
N ARG A 52 -36.06 0.36 -29.35
CA ARG A 52 -36.24 1.29 -28.22
C ARG A 52 -37.02 0.70 -27.04
N ASP A 53 -38.16 0.04 -27.30
CA ASP A 53 -38.98 -0.56 -26.24
C ASP A 53 -38.25 -1.71 -25.52
N GLN A 54 -37.53 -2.54 -26.26
CA GLN A 54 -36.74 -3.64 -25.69
C GLN A 54 -35.57 -3.12 -24.85
N ILE A 55 -34.89 -2.08 -25.34
CA ILE A 55 -33.82 -1.40 -24.61
C ILE A 55 -34.38 -0.78 -23.32
N SER A 56 -35.50 -0.07 -23.41
CA SER A 56 -36.16 0.55 -22.25
C SER A 56 -36.56 -0.49 -21.21
N ILE A 57 -37.10 -1.64 -21.61
CA ILE A 57 -37.43 -2.75 -20.69
C ILE A 57 -36.16 -3.28 -20.02
N PHE A 58 -35.11 -3.55 -20.79
CA PHE A 58 -33.85 -4.06 -20.26
C PHE A 58 -33.24 -3.08 -19.24
N MET A 59 -33.12 -1.81 -19.59
CA MET A 59 -32.52 -0.81 -18.71
C MET A 59 -33.36 -0.56 -17.45
N GLN A 60 -34.67 -0.37 -17.59
CA GLN A 60 -35.52 0.03 -16.45
C GLN A 60 -35.97 -1.14 -15.56
N HIS A 61 -36.12 -2.35 -16.12
CA HIS A 61 -36.70 -3.48 -15.39
C HIS A 61 -35.71 -4.61 -15.11
N VAL A 62 -34.64 -4.74 -15.91
CA VAL A 62 -33.60 -5.78 -15.69
C VAL A 62 -32.40 -5.19 -14.96
N GLN A 63 -31.83 -4.10 -15.49
CA GLN A 63 -30.71 -3.41 -14.85
C GLN A 63 -31.18 -2.47 -13.72
N VAL A 64 -32.46 -2.09 -13.73
CA VAL A 64 -33.06 -1.16 -12.75
C VAL A 64 -32.28 0.16 -12.70
N GLU A 65 -31.90 0.65 -13.88
CA GLU A 65 -31.09 1.84 -14.05
C GLU A 65 -31.92 3.11 -13.83
N ASP A 66 -31.32 4.13 -13.21
CA ASP A 66 -31.90 5.47 -13.12
C ASP A 66 -31.94 6.08 -14.53
N PRO A 67 -33.11 6.51 -15.03
CA PRO A 67 -33.22 7.17 -16.32
C PRO A 67 -32.36 8.44 -16.47
N ASN A 68 -32.02 9.09 -15.36
CA ASN A 68 -31.15 10.27 -15.34
C ASN A 68 -29.69 9.92 -14.94
N GLY A 69 -29.39 8.64 -14.76
CA GLY A 69 -28.06 8.14 -14.42
C GLY A 69 -27.08 8.13 -15.59
N LEU A 70 -25.87 7.65 -15.34
CA LEU A 70 -24.79 7.62 -16.34
C LEU A 70 -25.12 6.76 -17.57
N ALA A 71 -25.97 5.73 -17.42
CA ALA A 71 -26.43 4.88 -18.50
C ALA A 71 -27.70 5.38 -19.21
N GLY A 72 -28.24 6.54 -18.81
CA GLY A 72 -29.51 7.08 -19.33
C GLY A 72 -29.52 7.29 -20.85
N TYR A 73 -28.34 7.50 -21.46
CA TYR A 73 -28.19 7.62 -22.92
C TYR A 73 -28.65 6.38 -23.71
N LEU A 74 -28.75 5.22 -23.07
CA LEU A 74 -29.26 4.00 -23.72
C LEU A 74 -30.79 3.95 -23.75
N ILE A 75 -31.48 4.57 -22.80
CA ILE A 75 -32.94 4.52 -22.69
C ILE A 75 -33.60 5.24 -23.87
N ASP A 76 -32.99 6.33 -24.33
CA ASP A 76 -33.48 7.12 -25.46
C ASP A 76 -32.96 6.63 -26.82
N LYS A 77 -32.25 5.51 -26.86
CA LYS A 77 -31.67 4.98 -28.10
C LYS A 77 -32.72 4.22 -28.91
N ASP A 78 -32.78 4.49 -30.21
CA ASP A 78 -33.79 3.92 -31.10
C ASP A 78 -33.56 2.43 -31.40
N GLU A 79 -32.30 2.05 -31.63
CA GLU A 79 -31.87 0.68 -31.89
C GLU A 79 -30.54 0.41 -31.19
N LEU A 80 -30.30 -0.81 -30.70
CA LEU A 80 -29.07 -1.23 -30.03
C LEU A 80 -28.56 -2.55 -30.60
N ASP A 81 -27.30 -2.58 -31.03
CA ASP A 81 -26.67 -3.79 -31.55
C ASP A 81 -25.90 -4.60 -30.48
N LEU A 82 -25.44 -5.80 -30.85
CA LEU A 82 -24.70 -6.68 -29.93
C LEU A 82 -23.39 -6.03 -29.43
N PHE A 83 -22.70 -5.29 -30.30
CA PHE A 83 -21.44 -4.66 -29.93
C PHE A 83 -21.67 -3.55 -28.91
N GLU A 84 -22.74 -2.79 -29.06
CA GLU A 84 -23.17 -1.77 -28.11
C GLU A 84 -23.61 -2.37 -26.77
N LEU A 85 -24.32 -3.51 -26.78
CA LEU A 85 -24.64 -4.24 -25.54
C LEU A 85 -23.37 -4.67 -24.80
N ILE A 86 -22.42 -5.28 -25.52
CA ILE A 86 -21.14 -5.72 -24.94
C ILE A 86 -20.40 -4.52 -24.37
N LYS A 87 -20.34 -3.42 -25.11
CA LYS A 87 -19.70 -2.18 -24.66
C LYS A 87 -20.35 -1.64 -23.38
N TYR A 88 -21.68 -1.70 -23.25
CA TYR A 88 -22.36 -1.30 -22.01
C TYR A 88 -21.99 -2.22 -20.84
N ILE A 89 -22.12 -3.54 -21.00
CA ILE A 89 -21.86 -4.53 -19.93
C ILE A 89 -20.40 -4.47 -19.45
N THR A 90 -19.45 -4.17 -20.34
CA THR A 90 -18.04 -4.02 -19.98
C THR A 90 -17.65 -2.61 -19.55
N SER A 91 -18.55 -1.64 -19.67
CA SER A 91 -18.32 -0.27 -19.20
C SER A 91 -18.49 -0.17 -17.68
N PRO A 92 -18.01 0.93 -17.06
CA PRO A 92 -18.30 1.22 -15.66
C PRO A 92 -19.80 1.26 -15.32
N CYS A 93 -20.67 1.57 -16.29
CA CYS A 93 -22.12 1.57 -16.09
C CYS A 93 -22.70 0.15 -15.91
N GLY A 94 -22.09 -0.87 -16.53
CA GLY A 94 -22.49 -2.27 -16.36
C GLY A 94 -21.80 -2.96 -15.19
N ASN A 95 -21.03 -2.24 -14.37
CA ASN A 95 -20.31 -2.82 -13.25
C ASN A 95 -21.29 -3.18 -12.13
N VAL A 96 -21.26 -4.43 -11.69
CA VAL A 96 -22.09 -4.92 -10.57
C VAL A 96 -21.81 -4.17 -9.26
N LEU A 97 -20.61 -3.59 -9.13
CA LEU A 97 -20.24 -2.75 -8.01
C LEU A 97 -20.70 -1.32 -8.33
N GLU A 98 -21.68 -0.84 -7.58
CA GLU A 98 -22.18 0.52 -7.68
C GLU A 98 -21.03 1.53 -7.48
N ILE A 99 -21.10 2.65 -8.20
CA ILE A 99 -20.17 3.75 -7.99
C ILE A 99 -20.35 4.24 -6.55
N ALA A 100 -19.26 4.29 -5.78
CA ALA A 100 -19.31 4.73 -4.40
C ALA A 100 -19.94 6.12 -4.30
N ALA A 101 -21.01 6.25 -3.51
CA ALA A 101 -21.64 7.53 -3.24
C ALA A 101 -20.62 8.53 -2.64
N PRO A 102 -20.76 9.83 -2.92
CA PRO A 102 -19.94 10.85 -2.28
C PRO A 102 -20.01 10.73 -0.76
N GLN A 103 -18.87 10.71 -0.09
CA GLN A 103 -18.80 10.62 1.37
C GLN A 103 -18.87 12.02 1.98
N ASP A 104 -19.74 12.20 2.97
CA ASP A 104 -19.72 13.40 3.81
C ASP A 104 -18.60 13.26 4.86
N LEU A 105 -17.53 14.02 4.69
CA LEU A 105 -16.33 14.01 5.53
C LEU A 105 -16.39 15.03 6.68
N SER A 106 -17.54 15.64 6.94
CA SER A 106 -17.70 16.67 7.98
C SER A 106 -17.97 16.13 9.39
N TRP A 107 -18.25 14.83 9.53
CA TRP A 107 -18.53 14.20 10.82
C TRP A 107 -17.25 13.93 11.61
N PRO A 108 -17.34 13.69 12.93
CA PRO A 108 -16.20 13.25 13.72
C PRO A 108 -15.63 11.92 13.24
N LEU A 109 -14.33 11.69 13.45
CA LEU A 109 -13.61 10.48 13.01
C LEU A 109 -14.27 9.17 13.47
N SER A 110 -14.91 9.16 14.65
CA SER A 110 -15.64 8.01 15.21
C SER A 110 -16.89 7.60 14.42
N SER A 111 -17.34 8.42 13.46
CA SER A 111 -18.47 8.12 12.58
C SER A 111 -18.07 7.35 11.32
N TYR A 112 -16.78 7.07 11.12
CA TYR A 112 -16.26 6.40 9.93
C TYR A 112 -15.67 5.04 10.25
N PHE A 113 -15.88 4.09 9.35
CA PHE A 113 -15.06 2.88 9.32
C PHE A 113 -13.70 3.20 8.70
N ILE A 114 -12.64 2.80 9.39
CA ILE A 114 -11.25 3.10 8.98
C ILE A 114 -10.59 1.80 8.52
N SER A 115 -10.15 1.78 7.25
CA SER A 115 -9.33 0.69 6.71
C SER A 115 -8.03 0.59 7.52
N SER A 116 -7.85 -0.52 8.24
CA SER A 116 -6.78 -0.70 9.23
C SER A 116 -6.00 -1.98 8.97
N SER A 117 -4.68 -1.91 9.14
CA SER A 117 -3.75 -3.03 9.05
C SER A 117 -3.15 -3.30 10.43
N HIS A 118 -2.94 -4.58 10.74
CA HIS A 118 -2.34 -5.06 11.97
C HIS A 118 -0.98 -5.69 11.67
N ASN A 119 0.02 -5.45 12.53
CA ASN A 119 1.41 -5.84 12.33
C ASN A 119 1.86 -5.62 10.88
N THR A 120 1.67 -4.40 10.38
CA THR A 120 1.75 -4.05 8.96
C THR A 120 3.08 -4.42 8.33
N TYR A 121 4.16 -4.47 9.11
CA TYR A 121 5.50 -4.83 8.68
C TYR A 121 5.66 -6.32 8.29
N LEU A 122 4.79 -7.22 8.74
CA LEU A 122 4.92 -8.67 8.48
C LEU A 122 4.48 -9.04 7.06
N THR A 123 5.29 -9.85 6.37
CA THR A 123 4.95 -10.38 5.05
C THR A 123 4.36 -11.79 5.09
N GLY A 124 4.23 -12.38 6.28
CA GLY A 124 3.72 -13.74 6.45
C GLY A 124 3.10 -13.99 7.84
N ASN A 125 3.42 -15.13 8.45
CA ASN A 125 2.88 -15.53 9.75
C ASN A 125 3.44 -14.70 10.93
N GLN A 126 2.72 -14.72 12.06
CA GLN A 126 3.04 -13.95 13.26
C GLN A 126 4.27 -14.43 14.04
N LEU A 127 4.81 -15.63 13.79
CA LEU A 127 5.82 -16.25 14.67
C LEU A 127 7.25 -16.23 14.10
N SER A 128 7.40 -16.31 12.78
CA SER A 128 8.71 -16.50 12.14
C SER A 128 8.83 -15.94 10.73
N SER A 129 7.87 -15.14 10.28
CA SER A 129 7.92 -14.58 8.92
C SER A 129 8.90 -13.41 8.79
N ASP A 130 9.20 -13.08 7.54
CA ASP A 130 9.97 -11.90 7.22
C ASP A 130 9.15 -10.63 7.47
N SER A 131 9.85 -9.53 7.70
CA SER A 131 9.29 -8.19 7.76
C SER A 131 9.84 -7.37 6.59
N SER A 132 9.03 -6.46 6.05
CA SER A 132 9.45 -5.57 4.96
C SER A 132 8.80 -4.20 5.06
N ALA A 133 9.56 -3.16 4.74
CA ALA A 133 9.02 -1.82 4.57
C ALA A 133 8.00 -1.76 3.39
N ASP A 134 8.16 -2.62 2.38
CA ASP A 134 7.21 -2.73 1.26
C ASP A 134 5.81 -3.18 1.70
N ALA A 135 5.69 -3.85 2.84
CA ALA A 135 4.38 -4.22 3.37
C ALA A 135 3.54 -2.96 3.72
N TYR A 136 4.19 -1.87 4.18
CA TYR A 136 3.53 -0.57 4.37
C TYR A 136 3.11 0.05 3.05
N ARG A 137 3.99 0.02 2.04
CA ARG A 137 3.67 0.50 0.68
C ARG A 137 2.41 -0.19 0.16
N ASP A 138 2.36 -1.52 0.24
CA ASP A 138 1.28 -2.33 -0.28
C ASP A 138 -0.06 -2.01 0.38
N VAL A 139 -0.11 -1.84 1.70
CA VAL A 139 -1.38 -1.52 2.38
C VAL A 139 -1.81 -0.08 2.12
N LEU A 140 -0.88 0.88 2.04
CA LEU A 140 -1.19 2.28 1.76
C LEU A 140 -1.77 2.45 0.36
N LEU A 141 -1.19 1.76 -0.63
CA LEU A 141 -1.70 1.76 -1.99
C LEU A 141 -3.06 1.05 -2.14
N ARG A 142 -3.46 0.21 -1.18
CA ARG A 142 -4.83 -0.34 -1.08
C ARG A 142 -5.81 0.56 -0.32
N GLY A 143 -5.38 1.75 0.07
CA GLY A 143 -6.21 2.71 0.81
C GLY A 143 -6.30 2.46 2.31
N CYS A 144 -5.38 1.67 2.89
CA CYS A 144 -5.27 1.56 4.35
C CYS A 144 -4.96 2.93 4.97
N ARG A 145 -5.71 3.33 6.00
CA ARG A 145 -5.59 4.61 6.71
C ARG A 145 -5.21 4.46 8.19
N CYS A 146 -5.01 3.25 8.67
CA CYS A 146 -4.48 2.98 10.00
C CYS A 146 -3.41 1.87 9.91
N ILE A 147 -2.15 2.23 10.17
CA ILE A 147 -1.01 1.30 10.11
C ILE A 147 -0.42 1.07 11.50
N GLU A 148 0.18 -0.09 11.70
CA GLU A 148 0.81 -0.45 12.97
C GLU A 148 2.34 -0.46 12.82
N ILE A 149 3.03 0.16 13.78
CA ILE A 149 4.50 0.23 13.82
C ILE A 149 4.97 -0.12 15.24
N ASP A 150 5.52 -1.32 15.36
CA ASP A 150 6.04 -1.85 16.63
C ASP A 150 7.49 -1.45 16.77
N VAL A 151 7.75 -0.35 17.49
CA VAL A 151 9.09 0.24 17.58
C VAL A 151 9.84 -0.39 18.75
N TRP A 152 11.02 -0.91 18.45
CA TRP A 152 11.96 -1.48 19.41
C TRP A 152 13.30 -0.76 19.35
N ASP A 153 14.01 -0.77 20.48
CA ASP A 153 15.39 -0.29 20.53
C ASP A 153 16.29 -1.08 19.57
N GLY A 154 17.09 -0.33 18.82
CA GLY A 154 18.06 -0.88 17.90
C GLY A 154 19.30 -1.44 18.57
N GLU A 155 20.00 -2.33 17.87
CA GLU A 155 21.39 -2.59 18.22
C GLU A 155 22.28 -1.40 17.86
N GLU A 156 23.33 -1.19 18.65
CA GLU A 156 24.43 -0.29 18.28
C GLU A 156 24.96 -0.66 16.88
N ARG A 157 25.15 0.36 16.04
CA ARG A 157 25.68 0.32 14.66
C ARG A 157 26.67 1.47 14.46
N TYR A 158 27.60 1.34 13.52
CA TYR A 158 28.39 2.49 13.10
C TYR A 158 27.50 3.51 12.40
N LYS A 159 27.69 4.79 12.71
CA LYS A 159 27.02 5.88 12.01
C LYS A 159 27.46 5.91 10.54
N PRO A 160 26.57 6.32 9.61
CA PRO A 160 26.92 6.47 8.21
C PRO A 160 28.18 7.34 8.03
N GLY A 161 29.12 6.88 7.21
CA GLY A 161 30.40 7.57 6.96
C GLY A 161 31.57 7.13 7.84
N PHE A 162 31.35 6.26 8.84
CA PHE A 162 32.44 5.63 9.59
C PHE A 162 32.67 4.19 9.11
N ASN A 163 33.87 3.91 8.58
CA ASN A 163 34.26 2.59 8.12
C ASN A 163 35.58 2.16 8.81
N PRO A 164 35.55 1.20 9.75
CA PRO A 164 36.72 0.83 10.54
C PRO A 164 37.82 0.16 9.71
N ASP A 165 37.45 -0.47 8.60
CA ASP A 165 38.37 -1.27 7.76
C ASP A 165 38.99 -0.49 6.59
N GLY A 166 38.66 0.81 6.43
CA GLY A 166 39.33 1.69 5.47
C GLY A 166 39.17 1.33 3.99
N GLU A 167 38.24 0.43 3.63
CA GLU A 167 37.95 0.17 2.23
C GLU A 167 37.18 1.34 1.61
N ASN A 168 37.77 1.94 0.56
CA ASN A 168 37.13 2.95 -0.28
C ASN A 168 35.95 2.32 -1.03
N GLU A 169 34.78 2.29 -0.42
CA GLU A 169 33.55 2.01 -1.15
C GLU A 169 33.20 3.20 -2.04
N ASN A 170 33.39 3.02 -3.35
CA ASN A 170 32.98 3.95 -4.39
C ASN A 170 31.45 3.89 -4.62
N GLY A 171 30.65 3.85 -3.54
CA GLY A 171 29.23 3.52 -3.58
C GLY A 171 28.40 4.39 -2.64
N THR A 172 27.30 4.91 -3.16
CA THR A 172 26.27 5.74 -2.52
C THR A 172 25.45 5.03 -1.42
N ASN A 173 26.06 4.19 -0.58
CA ASN A 173 25.35 3.46 0.48
C ASN A 173 25.48 4.17 1.83
N ASN A 174 24.54 5.07 2.11
CA ASN A 174 24.42 5.79 3.40
C ASN A 174 23.83 4.93 4.54
N ALA A 175 23.93 3.61 4.49
CA ALA A 175 23.30 2.71 5.45
C ALA A 175 24.23 2.41 6.65
N PRO A 176 23.73 2.44 7.90
CA PRO A 176 24.53 2.12 9.08
C PRO A 176 24.92 0.63 9.13
N THR A 177 26.21 0.36 9.33
CA THR A 177 26.79 -0.99 9.34
C THR A 177 26.71 -1.65 10.73
N LYS A 178 26.40 -2.95 10.78
CA LYS A 178 26.31 -3.72 12.03
C LYS A 178 27.70 -3.88 12.66
N LEU A 179 27.83 -3.62 13.97
CA LEU A 179 29.07 -3.91 14.69
C LEU A 179 29.31 -5.41 14.81
N SER A 180 30.52 -5.84 14.46
CA SER A 180 30.97 -7.22 14.67
C SER A 180 31.15 -7.52 16.16
N ARG A 181 31.19 -8.80 16.55
CA ARG A 181 31.50 -9.20 17.94
C ARG A 181 32.86 -8.69 18.41
N ARG A 182 33.82 -8.55 17.48
CA ARG A 182 35.16 -8.02 17.78
C ARG A 182 35.09 -6.53 18.03
N ASP A 183 34.31 -5.80 17.23
CA ASP A 183 34.14 -4.36 17.35
C ASP A 183 33.49 -4.01 18.69
N LYS A 184 32.38 -4.69 19.02
CA LYS A 184 31.68 -4.51 20.31
C LYS A 184 32.63 -4.72 21.50
N LEU A 185 33.55 -5.69 21.42
CA LEU A 185 34.56 -5.91 22.45
C LEU A 185 35.63 -4.81 22.49
N GLY A 186 36.13 -4.41 21.32
CA GLY A 186 37.11 -3.33 21.18
C GLY A 186 36.59 -2.00 21.73
N ILE A 187 35.33 -1.67 21.43
CA ILE A 187 34.65 -0.48 21.94
C ILE A 187 34.49 -0.55 23.46
N LYS A 188 34.16 -1.72 24.03
CA LYS A 188 34.05 -1.88 25.48
C LYS A 188 35.39 -1.66 26.17
N VAL A 189 36.48 -2.17 25.59
CA VAL A 189 37.85 -1.95 26.09
C VAL A 189 38.24 -0.48 25.94
N GLY A 190 38.01 0.14 24.78
CA GLY A 190 38.28 1.55 24.53
C GLY A 190 37.51 2.47 25.48
N ARG A 191 36.21 2.22 25.69
CA ARG A 191 35.38 2.94 26.66
C ARG A 191 35.94 2.84 28.08
N TRP A 192 36.41 1.65 28.49
CA TRP A 192 37.06 1.47 29.79
C TRP A 192 38.37 2.26 29.91
N ILE A 193 39.21 2.25 28.86
CA ILE A 193 40.48 3.02 28.84
C ILE A 193 40.18 4.51 28.93
N MET A 194 39.27 5.04 28.11
CA MET A 194 38.88 6.45 28.13
C MET A 194 38.37 6.84 29.53
N ASN A 195 37.40 6.10 30.08
CA ASN A 195 36.88 6.41 31.42
C ASN A 195 37.94 6.34 32.53
N LYS A 196 39.01 5.54 32.36
CA LYS A 196 40.05 5.38 33.37
C LYS A 196 41.17 6.41 33.26
N PHE A 197 41.54 6.80 32.05
CA PHE A 197 42.75 7.61 31.80
C PHE A 197 42.45 8.98 31.18
N ASP A 198 41.30 9.14 30.51
CA ASP A 198 40.89 10.35 29.81
C ASP A 198 39.35 10.52 29.88
N PRO A 199 38.78 10.69 31.09
CA PRO A 199 37.34 10.64 31.30
C PRO A 199 36.58 11.80 30.65
N VAL A 200 37.28 12.92 30.40
CA VAL A 200 36.76 14.11 29.75
C VAL A 200 37.85 14.66 28.84
N ASP A 201 37.52 14.87 27.56
CA ASP A 201 38.46 15.45 26.60
C ASP A 201 38.64 16.98 26.81
N PRO A 202 39.56 17.64 26.08
CA PRO A 202 39.76 19.10 26.20
C PRO A 202 38.53 19.96 25.87
N GLU A 203 37.52 19.39 25.20
CA GLU A 203 36.27 20.05 24.82
C GLU A 203 35.16 19.81 25.85
N GLY A 204 35.44 19.07 26.93
CA GLY A 204 34.48 18.77 27.99
C GLY A 204 33.60 17.55 27.70
N ARG A 205 33.89 16.75 26.67
CA ARG A 205 33.07 15.62 26.25
C ARG A 205 33.46 14.33 26.96
N THR A 206 32.45 13.55 27.34
CA THR A 206 32.65 12.24 27.97
C THR A 206 33.01 11.17 26.94
N ALA A 207 33.46 10.00 27.42
CA ALA A 207 33.70 8.85 26.55
C ALA A 207 32.46 8.41 25.75
N ASP A 208 31.25 8.55 26.33
CA ASP A 208 30.00 8.21 25.67
C ASP A 208 29.64 9.26 24.61
N ASP A 209 29.87 10.55 24.86
CA ASP A 209 29.67 11.62 23.86
C ASP A 209 30.57 11.40 22.64
N ARG A 210 31.86 11.11 22.88
CA ARG A 210 32.85 10.82 21.84
C ARG A 210 32.50 9.56 21.06
N LEU A 211 31.97 8.54 21.73
CA LEU A 211 31.55 7.31 21.07
C LEU A 211 30.24 7.49 20.28
N SER A 212 29.36 8.39 20.74
CA SER A 212 28.11 8.70 20.05
C SER A 212 28.35 9.30 18.66
N ASP A 213 29.49 9.95 18.41
CA ASP A 213 29.87 10.45 17.09
C ASP A 213 30.11 9.32 16.09
N ILE A 214 30.46 8.13 16.58
CA ILE A 214 30.87 6.97 15.79
C ILE A 214 29.78 5.89 15.76
N ILE A 215 29.02 5.76 16.85
CA ILE A 215 28.08 4.67 17.08
C ILE A 215 26.71 5.24 17.42
N GLY A 216 25.67 4.68 16.83
CA GLY A 216 24.29 4.97 17.16
C GLY A 216 23.44 3.70 17.22
N ALA A 217 22.43 3.70 18.08
CA ALA A 217 21.37 2.70 18.03
C ALA A 217 20.23 3.24 17.15
N GLU A 218 19.96 2.58 16.03
CA GLU A 218 18.86 2.96 15.14
C GLU A 218 17.59 2.18 15.49
N PRO A 219 16.45 2.83 15.80
CA PRO A 219 15.21 2.14 16.11
C PRO A 219 14.82 1.16 15.00
N ARG A 220 14.29 0.02 15.43
CA ARG A 220 13.91 -1.08 14.54
C ARG A 220 12.43 -1.40 14.71
N VAL A 221 11.86 -2.05 13.71
CA VAL A 221 10.48 -2.54 13.72
C VAL A 221 10.50 -4.05 13.61
N LEU A 222 9.84 -4.73 14.55
CA LEU A 222 9.72 -6.19 14.61
C LEU A 222 8.57 -6.62 15.53
N HIS A 223 8.15 -7.87 15.39
CA HIS A 223 7.17 -8.45 16.29
C HIS A 223 7.86 -9.01 17.54
N GLY A 224 7.59 -8.40 18.70
CA GLY A 224 8.22 -8.74 19.97
C GLY A 224 8.09 -10.21 20.35
N PHE A 225 9.10 -10.75 21.03
CA PHE A 225 9.10 -12.13 21.55
C PHE A 225 8.88 -13.22 20.48
N THR A 226 9.16 -12.92 19.21
CA THR A 226 9.07 -13.87 18.10
C THR A 226 10.35 -13.94 17.28
N LEU A 227 10.38 -14.80 16.25
CA LEU A 227 11.51 -15.00 15.36
C LEU A 227 11.39 -14.20 14.05
N THR A 228 10.51 -13.20 14.00
CA THR A 228 10.34 -12.37 12.82
C THR A 228 11.57 -11.50 12.57
N LYS A 229 11.91 -11.26 11.30
CA LYS A 229 13.05 -10.38 10.96
C LYS A 229 12.74 -8.93 11.33
N GLU A 230 13.77 -8.20 11.72
CA GLU A 230 13.70 -6.75 11.96
C GLU A 230 13.85 -5.96 10.65
N ILE A 231 13.20 -4.80 10.57
CA ILE A 231 13.45 -3.76 9.57
C ILE A 231 13.81 -2.44 10.25
N LEU A 232 14.43 -1.49 9.54
CA LEU A 232 14.78 -0.21 10.12
C LEU A 232 13.55 0.70 10.20
N PHE A 233 13.34 1.36 11.34
CA PHE A 233 12.24 2.34 11.48
C PHE A 233 12.35 3.47 10.45
N ARG A 234 13.57 3.88 10.09
CA ARG A 234 13.82 4.89 9.04
C ARG A 234 13.25 4.46 7.69
N GLU A 235 13.43 3.21 7.29
CA GLU A 235 12.91 2.68 6.02
C GLU A 235 11.37 2.73 6.02
N VAL A 236 10.74 2.38 7.15
CA VAL A 236 9.29 2.53 7.32
C VAL A 236 8.86 3.99 7.15
N CYS A 237 9.54 4.93 7.80
CA CYS A 237 9.23 6.37 7.65
C CYS A 237 9.39 6.86 6.21
N GLN A 238 10.40 6.39 5.47
CA GLN A 238 10.62 6.75 4.07
C GLN A 238 9.46 6.26 3.19
N VAL A 239 9.06 5.00 3.35
CA VAL A 239 7.91 4.43 2.63
C VAL A 239 6.62 5.16 2.99
N VAL A 240 6.35 5.40 4.27
CA VAL A 240 5.14 6.12 4.70
C VAL A 240 5.11 7.53 4.09
N ARG A 241 6.23 8.26 4.11
CA ARG A 241 6.35 9.59 3.49
C ARG A 241 6.01 9.55 1.99
N GLU A 242 6.44 8.52 1.28
CA GLU A 242 6.26 8.41 -0.17
C GLU A 242 4.84 7.95 -0.56
N TYR A 243 4.21 7.09 0.25
CA TYR A 243 2.99 6.40 -0.15
C TYR A 243 1.74 6.78 0.67
N ALA A 244 1.87 7.52 1.78
CA ALA A 244 0.75 7.82 2.67
C ALA A 244 -0.46 8.43 1.94
N PHE A 245 -0.22 9.32 0.98
CA PHE A 245 -1.27 10.10 0.31
C PHE A 245 -1.38 9.82 -1.19
N VAL A 246 -0.81 8.72 -1.69
CA VAL A 246 -0.87 8.39 -3.13
C VAL A 246 -2.28 8.03 -3.59
N THR A 247 -3.08 7.39 -2.72
CA THR A 247 -4.42 6.88 -3.06
C THR A 247 -5.55 7.55 -2.31
N SER A 248 -5.24 8.40 -1.32
CA SER A 248 -6.23 9.11 -0.52
C SER A 248 -5.59 10.28 0.22
N ASP A 249 -6.24 11.45 0.18
CA ASP A 249 -5.83 12.66 0.92
C ASP A 249 -6.31 12.67 2.39
N LEU A 250 -6.99 11.60 2.82
CA LEU A 250 -7.50 11.46 4.18
C LEU A 250 -6.36 11.19 5.17
N PRO A 251 -6.52 11.57 6.46
CA PRO A 251 -5.49 11.40 7.46
C PRO A 251 -5.04 9.94 7.61
N LEU A 252 -3.73 9.75 7.77
CA LEU A 252 -3.14 8.48 8.13
C LEU A 252 -2.94 8.41 9.64
N ILE A 253 -3.47 7.36 10.25
CA ILE A 253 -3.27 7.04 11.66
C ILE A 253 -2.13 6.03 11.74
N TYR A 254 -1.16 6.29 12.62
CA TYR A 254 -0.21 5.26 13.03
C TYR A 254 -0.53 4.85 14.46
N ARG A 255 -0.63 3.54 14.67
CA ARG A 255 -0.65 2.96 16.02
C ARG A 255 0.78 2.58 16.38
N ARG A 256 1.22 3.05 17.55
CA ARG A 256 2.50 2.67 18.14
C ARG A 256 2.26 1.63 19.22
N GLU A 257 2.83 0.45 19.05
CA GLU A 257 3.08 -0.46 20.16
C GLU A 257 4.52 -0.24 20.62
N ALA A 258 4.68 0.37 21.80
CA ALA A 258 5.99 0.59 22.42
C ALA A 258 6.11 -0.39 23.58
N SER A 259 6.93 -1.42 23.41
CA SER A 259 7.30 -2.32 24.49
C SER A 259 8.56 -1.77 25.15
N SER A 260 8.43 -1.37 26.42
CA SER A 260 9.52 -0.92 27.30
C SER A 260 10.39 -2.07 27.77
#